data_AF-A0A6M0Q6M2-F1
#
_entry.id   AF-A0A6M0Q6M2-F1
#
_cell.length_a   1.000
_cell.length_b   1.000
_cell.length_c   1.000
_cell.angle_alpha   90.00
_cell.angle_beta   90.00
_cell.angle_gamma   90.00
#
_symmetry.space_group_name_H-M   'P 1'
#
loop_
_entity.id
_entity.type
_entity.pdbx_description
1 polymer ?
#
loop_
_entity_poly.entity_id
_entity_poly.type
_entity_poly.pdbx_seq_one_letter_code
_entity_poly.pdbx_strand_id
1 'polypeptide(L)'
;MIAKKRNYPIRIKKLEALLRRLPKSHMKRGDIEEELAKSYAGFRGEQSMNYHFDYLDKKKYTIIHDLRLFDQNHYFQMDTLILSTRFLLIVEIKNIIGTLIFDKSFQQLIRSYNGKEDAFHNPLIQAKNHQKK
;
A
#
# COMPACT_ATOMS: atom_id res chain seq x y z
N MET A 1 -8.55 19.11 1.31
CA MET A 1 -8.57 18.81 2.76
C MET A 1 -8.31 17.32 2.96
N ILE A 2 -7.55 16.91 3.98
CA ILE A 2 -7.47 15.48 4.37
C ILE A 2 -8.59 15.20 5.36
N ALA A 3 -9.61 14.44 4.95
CA ALA A 3 -10.76 14.10 5.79
C ALA A 3 -10.50 12.87 6.67
N LYS A 4 -9.72 11.90 6.17
CA LYS A 4 -9.25 10.74 6.96
C LYS A 4 -7.75 10.67 6.90
N LYS A 5 -7.09 10.93 8.04
CA LYS A 5 -5.63 10.85 8.17
C LYS A 5 -5.17 9.39 8.16
N ARG A 6 -3.96 9.18 7.66
CA ARG A 6 -3.28 7.89 7.72
C ARG A 6 -2.85 7.61 9.15
N ASN A 7 -3.20 6.43 9.66
CA ASN A 7 -2.82 5.99 10.99
C ASN A 7 -1.60 5.07 10.93
N TYR A 8 -0.88 4.98 12.04
CA TYR A 8 0.17 4.00 12.18
C TYR A 8 -0.41 2.57 12.08
N PRO A 9 0.06 1.73 11.12
CA PRO A 9 -0.60 0.46 10.82
C PRO A 9 -0.62 -0.50 12.00
N ILE A 10 -1.80 -1.09 12.25
CA ILE A 10 -1.96 -2.09 13.31
C ILE A 10 -1.06 -3.33 13.10
N ARG A 11 -0.79 -3.70 11.84
CA ARG A 11 0.12 -4.80 11.49
C ARG A 11 1.53 -4.54 12.02
N ILE A 12 2.04 -3.33 11.84
CA ILE A 12 3.35 -2.94 12.36
C ILE A 12 3.36 -3.03 13.89
N LYS A 13 2.35 -2.46 14.57
CA LYS A 13 2.23 -2.57 16.04
C LYS A 13 2.25 -4.02 16.54
N LYS A 14 1.56 -4.92 15.82
CA LYS A 14 1.51 -6.36 16.16
C LYS A 14 2.88 -7.02 15.99
N LEU A 15 3.58 -6.74 14.89
CA LEU A 15 4.91 -7.29 14.60
C LEU A 15 5.96 -6.79 15.61
N GLU A 16 5.93 -5.51 15.96
CA GLU A 16 6.81 -4.94 17.00
C GLU A 16 6.55 -5.56 18.37
N ALA A 17 5.27 -5.70 18.75
CA ALA A 17 4.89 -6.34 19.99
C ALA A 17 5.34 -7.81 20.04
N LEU A 18 5.26 -8.52 18.91
CA LEU A 18 5.73 -9.89 18.77
C LEU A 18 7.26 -9.98 18.94
N LEU A 19 8.04 -9.16 18.23
CA LEU A 19 9.51 -9.15 18.33
C LEU A 19 10.02 -8.79 19.72
N ARG A 20 9.31 -7.92 20.43
CA ARG A 20 9.63 -7.57 21.83
C ARG A 20 9.45 -8.76 22.77
N ARG A 21 8.50 -9.66 22.48
CA ARG A 21 8.17 -10.82 23.33
C ARG A 21 8.93 -12.08 22.94
N LEU A 22 9.43 -12.15 21.71
CA LEU A 22 10.11 -13.32 21.19
C LEU A 22 11.58 -13.34 21.61
N PRO A 23 12.14 -14.49 22.05
CA PRO A 23 13.57 -14.63 22.28
C PRO A 23 14.39 -14.30 21.03
N LYS A 24 15.62 -13.79 21.21
CA LYS A 24 16.54 -13.50 20.09
C LYS A 24 16.92 -14.77 19.30
N SER A 25 16.98 -15.92 19.97
CA SER A 25 17.32 -17.23 19.38
C SER A 25 16.15 -17.94 18.69
N HIS A 26 14.94 -17.36 18.70
CA HIS A 26 13.78 -18.03 18.14
C HIS A 26 13.90 -18.16 16.62
N MET A 27 13.72 -19.38 16.09
CA MET A 27 13.91 -19.69 14.66
C MET A 27 13.12 -18.78 13.70
N LYS A 28 11.91 -18.36 14.10
CA LYS A 28 11.04 -17.48 13.28
C LYS A 28 11.31 -15.98 13.44
N ARG A 29 12.28 -15.58 14.25
CA ARG A 29 12.55 -14.16 14.49
C ARG A 29 12.93 -13.43 13.20
N GLY A 30 13.80 -14.03 12.39
CA GLY A 30 14.24 -13.45 11.11
C GLY A 30 13.07 -13.18 10.17
N ASP A 31 12.16 -14.15 10.00
CA ASP A 31 10.95 -14.00 9.19
C ASP A 31 10.09 -12.81 9.65
N ILE A 32 9.95 -12.62 10.96
CA ILE A 32 9.16 -11.52 11.55
C ILE A 32 9.87 -10.18 11.36
N GLU A 33 11.19 -10.13 11.51
CA GLU A 33 11.99 -8.92 11.26
C GLU A 33 11.90 -8.48 9.79
N GLU A 34 11.99 -9.44 8.85
CA GLU A 34 11.80 -9.19 7.43
C GLU A 34 10.39 -8.65 7.13
N GLU A 35 9.36 -9.27 7.70
CA GLU A 35 7.97 -8.85 7.51
C GLU A 35 7.69 -7.46 8.11
N LEU A 36 8.32 -7.15 9.25
CA LEU A 36 8.27 -5.82 9.85
C LEU A 36 8.94 -4.78 8.94
N ALA A 37 10.13 -5.09 8.41
CA ALA A 37 10.85 -4.21 7.50
C ALA A 37 10.04 -3.93 6.22
N LYS A 38 9.42 -4.96 5.61
CA LYS A 38 8.51 -4.82 4.47
C LYS A 38 7.31 -3.93 4.79
N SER A 39 6.67 -4.17 5.95
CA SER A 39 5.52 -3.38 6.40
C SER A 39 5.90 -1.90 6.61
N TYR A 40 7.07 -1.64 7.17
CA TYR A 40 7.61 -0.29 7.33
C TYR A 40 7.91 0.39 5.99
N ALA A 41 8.49 -0.34 5.03
CA ALA A 41 8.77 0.19 3.70
C ALA A 41 7.48 0.62 2.99
N GLY A 42 6.43 -0.22 3.05
CA GLY A 42 5.09 0.12 2.53
C GLY A 42 4.52 1.39 3.17
N PHE A 43 4.49 1.42 4.51
CA PHE A 43 3.97 2.57 5.25
C PHE A 43 4.75 3.87 4.99
N ARG A 44 6.07 3.80 4.81
CA ARG A 44 6.90 4.96 4.45
C ARG A 44 6.61 5.47 3.05
N GLY A 45 6.43 4.58 2.08
CA GLY A 45 6.06 4.99 0.72
C GLY A 45 4.67 5.61 0.64
N GLU A 46 3.74 5.11 1.45
CA GLU A 46 2.44 5.74 1.62
C GLU A 46 2.54 7.15 2.24
N GLN A 47 3.41 7.33 3.24
CA GLN A 47 3.65 8.63 3.87
C GLN A 47 4.35 9.62 2.95
N SER A 48 5.27 9.19 2.08
CA SER A 48 5.96 10.09 1.15
C SER A 48 4.99 10.76 0.17
N MET A 49 3.86 10.12 -0.12
CA MET A 49 2.82 10.72 -0.96
C MET A 49 2.13 11.93 -0.33
N ASN A 50 2.18 12.09 0.99
CA ASN A 50 1.61 13.26 1.67
C ASN A 50 2.21 14.57 1.15
N TYR A 51 3.51 14.58 0.84
CA TYR A 51 4.18 15.74 0.24
C TYR A 51 3.50 16.17 -1.07
N HIS A 52 3.17 15.23 -1.94
CA HIS A 52 2.48 15.51 -3.20
C HIS A 52 1.03 15.94 -2.96
N PHE A 53 0.35 15.33 -1.99
CA PHE A 53 -1.03 15.67 -1.64
C PHE A 53 -1.19 17.07 -1.06
N ASP A 54 -0.17 17.61 -0.40
CA ASP A 54 -0.19 18.96 0.16
C ASP A 54 -0.26 20.06 -0.91
N TYR A 55 0.15 19.78 -2.15
CA TYR A 55 0.02 20.70 -3.29
C TYR A 55 -1.40 20.76 -3.86
N LEU A 56 -2.29 19.84 -3.49
CA LEU A 56 -3.67 19.85 -3.99
C LEU A 56 -4.47 20.97 -3.33
N ASP A 57 -5.29 21.66 -4.13
CA ASP A 57 -6.19 22.70 -3.64
C ASP A 57 -7.16 22.11 -2.61
N LYS A 58 -6.97 22.51 -1.35
CA LYS A 58 -7.68 21.93 -0.21
C LYS A 58 -9.19 22.22 -0.23
N LYS A 59 -9.65 23.20 -1.02
CA LYS A 59 -11.07 23.52 -1.20
C LYS A 59 -11.72 22.67 -2.29
N LYS A 60 -10.95 22.19 -3.27
CA LYS A 60 -11.45 21.40 -4.41
C LYS A 60 -11.36 19.90 -4.19
N TYR A 61 -10.35 19.47 -3.45
CA TYR A 61 -10.02 18.06 -3.29
C TYR A 61 -10.16 17.62 -1.83
N THR A 62 -10.81 16.49 -1.61
CA THR A 62 -10.88 15.83 -0.29
C THR A 62 -10.16 14.49 -0.35
N ILE A 63 -9.23 14.26 0.58
CA ILE A 63 -8.37 13.09 0.59
C ILE A 63 -8.76 12.18 1.76
N ILE A 64 -8.95 10.90 1.46
CA ILE A 64 -9.32 9.87 2.43
C ILE A 64 -8.30 8.73 2.30
N HIS A 65 -7.49 8.53 3.34
CA HIS A 65 -6.51 7.44 3.37
C HIS A 65 -7.11 6.14 3.93
N ASP A 66 -6.57 4.99 3.51
CA ASP A 66 -6.87 3.67 4.09
C ASP A 66 -8.38 3.38 4.11
N LEU A 67 -9.10 3.72 3.03
CA LEU A 67 -10.54 3.60 2.98
C LEU A 67 -10.94 2.14 2.72
N ARG A 68 -11.58 1.52 3.71
CA ARG A 68 -12.09 0.15 3.63
C ARG A 68 -13.60 0.17 3.51
N LEU A 69 -14.12 -0.42 2.43
CA LEU A 69 -15.55 -0.48 2.11
C LEU A 69 -16.00 -1.93 1.94
N PHE A 70 -17.30 -2.15 2.09
CA PHE A 70 -17.96 -3.43 1.86
C PHE A 70 -18.83 -3.33 0.60
N ASP A 71 -18.61 -4.20 -0.37
CA ASP A 71 -19.33 -4.21 -1.66
C ASP A 71 -20.54 -5.17 -1.67
N GLN A 72 -21.11 -5.45 -0.48
CA GLN A 72 -22.15 -6.45 -0.22
C GLN A 72 -21.66 -7.90 -0.18
N ASN A 73 -20.50 -8.23 -0.75
CA ASN A 73 -19.96 -9.59 -0.76
C ASN A 73 -18.58 -9.68 -0.09
N HIS A 74 -17.75 -8.65 -0.24
CA HIS A 74 -16.36 -8.62 0.17
C HIS A 74 -15.97 -7.23 0.68
N TYR A 75 -15.00 -7.21 1.58
CA TYR A 75 -14.32 -5.96 1.92
C TYR A 75 -13.18 -5.70 0.94
N PHE A 76 -13.05 -4.45 0.50
CA PHE A 76 -11.89 -3.98 -0.25
C PHE A 76 -11.33 -2.71 0.38
N GLN A 77 -10.07 -2.43 0.10
CA GLN A 77 -9.34 -1.31 0.67
C GLN A 77 -8.66 -0.51 -0.43
N MET A 78 -8.73 0.82 -0.32
CA MET A 78 -8.01 1.76 -1.18
C MET A 78 -7.00 2.53 -0.34
N ASP A 79 -5.74 2.57 -0.80
CA ASP A 79 -4.67 3.26 -0.08
C ASP A 79 -4.98 4.75 0.08
N THR A 80 -5.43 5.40 -0.99
CA THR A 80 -5.91 6.78 -0.96
C THR A 80 -6.99 7.04 -2.00
N LEU A 81 -8.11 7.63 -1.56
CA LEU A 81 -9.18 8.14 -2.40
C LEU A 81 -9.13 9.67 -2.39
N ILE A 82 -9.01 10.27 -3.57
CA ILE A 82 -9.09 11.72 -3.78
C ILE A 82 -10.44 12.03 -4.43
N LEU A 83 -11.28 12.74 -3.68
CA LEU A 83 -12.59 13.20 -4.08
C LEU A 83 -12.51 14.59 -4.67
N SER A 84 -13.26 14.84 -5.74
CA SER A 84 -13.61 16.17 -6.21
C SER A 84 -15.08 16.20 -6.62
N THR A 85 -15.61 17.37 -6.94
CA THR A 85 -16.98 17.50 -7.48
C THR A 85 -17.15 16.90 -8.89
N ARG A 86 -16.05 16.53 -9.56
CA ARG A 86 -16.07 16.07 -10.96
C ARG A 86 -15.65 14.61 -11.13
N PHE A 87 -14.84 14.09 -10.21
CA PHE A 87 -14.29 12.75 -10.30
C PHE A 87 -13.86 12.20 -8.95
N LEU A 88 -13.71 10.88 -8.92
CA LEU A 88 -13.07 10.10 -7.87
C LEU A 88 -11.75 9.56 -8.43
N LEU A 89 -10.64 9.79 -7.74
CA LEU A 89 -9.33 9.27 -8.12
C LEU A 89 -8.84 8.30 -7.04
N ILE A 90 -8.71 7.03 -7.44
CA ILE A 90 -8.12 5.97 -6.62
C ILE A 90 -6.62 5.98 -6.87
N VAL A 91 -5.85 6.12 -5.80
CA VAL A 91 -4.38 6.08 -5.83
C VAL A 91 -3.92 4.85 -5.07
N GLU A 92 -3.33 3.90 -5.79
CA GLU A 92 -2.63 2.73 -5.23
C GLU A 92 -1.14 3.06 -5.13
N ILE A 93 -0.53 2.81 -3.97
CA ILE A 93 0.85 3.20 -3.69
C ILE A 93 1.70 1.94 -3.53
N LYS A 94 2.69 1.75 -4.41
CA LYS A 94 3.66 0.66 -4.32
C LYS A 94 5.05 1.22 -4.14
N ASN A 95 5.67 0.93 -2.99
CA ASN A 95 7.05 1.27 -2.72
C ASN A 95 7.95 0.06 -3.00
N ILE A 96 8.44 -0.06 -4.23
CA ILE A 96 9.21 -1.21 -4.70
C ILE A 96 10.52 -0.73 -5.30
N ILE A 97 11.63 -1.31 -4.85
CA ILE A 97 12.97 -1.05 -5.39
C ILE A 97 13.23 -1.88 -6.65
N GLY A 98 14.08 -1.36 -7.53
CA GLY A 98 14.48 -2.03 -8.77
C GLY A 98 13.60 -1.65 -9.96
N THR A 99 13.81 -2.34 -11.07
CA THR A 99 13.09 -2.07 -12.32
C THR A 99 11.79 -2.86 -12.33
N LEU A 100 10.68 -2.16 -12.58
CA LEU A 100 9.35 -2.75 -12.66
C LEU A 100 8.93 -2.89 -14.12
N ILE A 101 8.55 -4.10 -14.52
CA ILE A 101 8.10 -4.44 -15.86
C ILE A 101 6.69 -4.99 -15.76
N PHE A 102 5.74 -4.31 -16.44
CA PHE A 102 4.38 -4.81 -16.59
C PHE A 102 4.34 -5.82 -17.72
N ASP A 103 4.27 -7.10 -17.34
CA ASP A 103 4.18 -8.19 -18.28
C ASP A 103 2.72 -8.40 -18.70
N LYS A 104 2.45 -8.06 -19.96
CA LYS A 104 1.11 -8.15 -20.56
C LYS A 104 0.72 -9.59 -20.91
N SER A 105 1.69 -10.49 -21.10
CA SER A 105 1.42 -11.87 -21.50
C SER A 105 0.84 -12.65 -20.33
N PHE A 106 1.47 -12.55 -19.16
CA PHE A 106 1.05 -13.24 -17.95
C PHE A 106 0.26 -12.37 -16.97
N GLN A 107 0.01 -11.10 -17.33
CA GLN A 107 -0.78 -10.16 -16.52
C GLN A 107 -0.20 -10.01 -15.10
N GLN A 108 1.11 -9.83 -15.02
CA GLN A 108 1.88 -9.75 -13.77
C GLN A 108 2.82 -8.55 -13.77
N LEU A 109 3.32 -8.21 -12.59
CA LEU A 109 4.36 -7.20 -12.40
C LEU A 109 5.67 -7.93 -12.08
N ILE A 110 6.66 -7.82 -12.97
CA ILE A 110 8.00 -8.38 -12.75
C ILE A 110 8.88 -7.29 -12.15
N ARG A 111 9.60 -7.61 -11.08
CA ARG A 111 10.64 -6.76 -10.49
C ARG A 111 12.00 -7.38 -10.75
N SER A 112 12.89 -6.65 -11.41
CA SER A 112 14.31 -7.00 -11.52
C SER A 112 15.15 -6.17 -10.55
N TYR A 113 15.88 -6.83 -9.65
CA TYR A 113 16.75 -6.17 -8.67
C TYR A 113 17.89 -7.10 -8.24
N ASN A 114 19.14 -6.60 -8.25
CA ASN A 114 20.35 -7.35 -7.89
C ASN A 114 20.48 -8.72 -8.58
N GLY A 115 20.17 -8.78 -9.88
CA GLY A 115 20.24 -10.03 -10.67
C GLY A 115 19.16 -11.06 -10.33
N LYS A 116 18.20 -10.72 -9.47
CA LYS A 116 17.04 -11.54 -9.15
C LYS A 116 15.78 -10.95 -9.78
N GLU A 117 14.91 -11.83 -10.27
CA GLU A 117 13.56 -11.49 -10.71
C GLU A 117 12.51 -12.05 -9.75
N ASP A 118 11.54 -11.21 -9.39
CA ASP A 118 10.39 -11.61 -8.58
C ASP A 118 9.10 -11.20 -9.31
N ALA A 119 8.10 -12.10 -9.33
CA ALA A 119 6.80 -11.85 -9.93
C ALA A 119 5.77 -11.48 -8.85
N PHE A 120 4.98 -10.44 -9.14
CA PHE A 120 3.91 -9.92 -8.29
C PHE A 120 2.60 -9.87 -9.06
N HIS A 121 1.48 -9.86 -8.34
CA HIS A 121 0.19 -9.61 -8.95
C HIS A 121 0.16 -8.22 -9.61
N ASN A 122 -0.49 -8.11 -10.77
CA ASN A 122 -0.53 -6.86 -11.51
C ASN A 122 -1.40 -5.81 -10.79
N PRO A 123 -0.81 -4.68 -10.32
CA PRO A 123 -1.56 -3.66 -9.60
C PRO A 123 -2.58 -2.93 -10.49
N LEU A 124 -2.42 -2.94 -11.82
CA LEU A 124 -3.40 -2.35 -12.73
C LEU A 124 -4.72 -3.12 -12.72
N ILE A 125 -4.66 -4.45 -12.59
CA ILE A 125 -5.85 -5.30 -12.48
C ILE A 125 -6.57 -5.02 -11.17
N GLN A 126 -5.82 -4.92 -10.07
CA GLN A 126 -6.36 -4.56 -8.76
C GLN A 126 -7.11 -3.22 -8.81
N ALA A 127 -6.48 -2.18 -9.36
CA ALA A 127 -7.10 -0.86 -9.50
C ALA A 127 -8.37 -0.91 -10.38
N LYS A 128 -8.33 -1.65 -11.49
CA LYS A 128 -9.47 -1.81 -12.41
C LYS A 128 -10.63 -2.57 -11.75
N ASN A 129 -10.35 -3.53 -10.88
CA ASN A 129 -11.36 -4.24 -10.11
C ASN A 129 -12.03 -3.32 -9.08
N HIS A 130 -11.27 -2.43 -8.44
CA HIS A 130 -11.85 -1.44 -7.52
C HIS A 130 -12.73 -0.40 -8.22
N GLN A 131 -12.46 -0.06 -9.49
CA GLN A 131 -13.33 0.85 -10.27
C GLN A 131 -14.69 0.24 -10.64
N LYS A 132 -14.78 -1.08 -10.73
CA LYS A 132 -16.01 -1.79 -11.13
C LYS A 132 -16.99 -2.05 -9.98
N LYS A 133 -16.57 -1.77 -8.74
CA LYS A 133 -17.36 -1.97 -7.51
C LYS A 133 -18.03 -0.68 -7.10
#